data_AF-A0A4U1C6V3-F1
#
_entry.id   AF-A0A4U1C6V3-F1
#
_cell.length_a   1.000
_cell.length_b   1.000
_cell.length_c   1.000
_cell.angle_alpha   90.00
_cell.angle_beta   90.00
_cell.angle_gamma   90.00
#
_symmetry.space_group_name_H-M   'P 1'
#
loop_
_entity.id
_entity.type
_entity.pdbx_description
1 polymer ?
#
loop_
_entity_poly.entity_id
_entity_poly.type
_entity_poly.pdbx_seq_one_letter_code
_entity_poly.pdbx_strand_id
1 'polypeptide(L)' 'MKEIKYHCKLFKEEIKYDLIETKSDAVYLLYHESTLIAQVKLLNNHCIQVGGRMISDKMLADIGNLLKNGTI' A
#
# COMPACT_ATOMS: atom_id res chain seq x y z
N MET A 1 3.00 12.24 2.69
CA MET A 1 3.39 11.11 1.81
C MET A 1 4.16 10.12 2.67
N LYS A 2 3.81 8.83 2.63
CA LYS A 2 4.53 7.77 3.35
C LYS A 2 5.14 6.82 2.30
N GLU A 3 6.31 6.26 2.57
CA GLU A 3 7.01 5.36 1.64
C GLU A 3 7.11 3.94 2.21
N ILE A 4 6.97 2.92 1.38
CA ILE A 4 7.24 1.51 1.71
C ILE A 4 8.35 1.00 0.80
N LYS A 5 9.29 0.26 1.39
CA LYS A 5 10.37 -0.44 0.68
C LYS A 5 10.13 -1.94 0.73
N TYR A 6 10.32 -2.62 -0.39
CA TYR A 6 10.15 -4.07 -0.45
C TYR A 6 11.18 -4.73 -1.37
N HIS A 7 11.70 -5.88 -0.96
CA HIS A 7 12.57 -6.70 -1.81
C HIS A 7 11.72 -7.56 -2.74
N CYS A 8 11.85 -7.33 -4.05
CA CYS A 8 11.24 -8.21 -5.03
C CYS A 8 12.19 -9.37 -5.34
N LYS A 9 11.71 -10.61 -5.17
CA LYS A 9 12.48 -11.83 -5.48
C LYS A 9 12.99 -11.86 -6.92
N LEU A 10 12.23 -11.28 -7.86
CA LEU A 10 12.57 -11.26 -9.28
C LEU A 10 13.76 -10.33 -9.57
N PHE A 11 13.80 -9.16 -8.90
CA PHE A 11 14.77 -8.12 -9.18
C PHE A 11 15.97 -8.14 -8.21
N LYS A 12 15.90 -8.90 -7.10
CA LYS A 12 16.88 -8.92 -5.98
C LYS A 12 17.21 -7.54 -5.38
N GLU A 13 16.56 -6.49 -5.85
CA GLU A 13 16.74 -5.11 -5.43
C GLU A 13 15.59 -4.63 -4.56
N GLU A 14 15.88 -3.63 -3.73
CA GLU A 14 14.87 -2.91 -2.96
C GLU A 14 14.07 -2.03 -3.93
N ILE A 15 12.78 -2.29 -4.05
CA ILE A 15 11.84 -1.45 -4.78
C ILE A 15 11.12 -0.55 -3.78
N LYS A 16 11.02 0.73 -4.12
CA LYS A 16 10.29 1.73 -3.33
C LYS A 16 8.90 1.92 -3.89
N TYR A 17 7.95 2.11 -3.00
CA TYR A 17 6.59 2.41 -3.35
C TYR A 17 6.08 3.59 -2.52
N ASP A 18 5.34 4.46 -3.18
CA ASP A 18 4.75 5.64 -2.55
C ASP A 18 3.31 5.35 -2.15
N LEU A 19 2.97 5.67 -0.89
CA LEU A 19 1.60 5.66 -0.41
C LEU A 19 1.01 7.07 -0.48
N ILE A 20 -0.07 7.17 -1.25
CA ILE A 20 -0.83 8.40 -1.45
C ILE A 20 -2.24 8.20 -0.89
N GLU A 21 -2.66 9.10 -0.01
CA GLU A 21 -4.02 9.13 0.51
C GLU A 21 -4.92 9.94 -0.40
N THR A 22 -6.11 9.41 -0.72
CA THR A 22 -7.15 10.16 -1.42
C THR A 22 -8.27 10.53 -0.46
N LYS A 23 -8.65 11.81 -0.43
CA LYS A 23 -9.76 12.34 0.40
C LYS A 23 -11.12 11.93 -0.18
N SER A 24 -11.49 10.68 -0.01
CA SER A 24 -12.88 10.19 0.00
C SER A 24 -12.88 8.83 0.70
N ASP A 25 -13.08 8.85 2.01
CA ASP A 25 -13.49 7.70 2.83
C ASP A 25 -12.59 6.43 2.75
N ALA A 26 -11.33 6.63 3.18
CA ALA A 26 -10.32 5.62 3.56
C ALA A 26 -9.67 4.81 2.43
N VAL A 27 -9.33 5.47 1.31
CA VAL A 27 -8.65 4.86 0.17
C VAL A 27 -7.20 5.31 0.08
N TYR A 28 -6.28 4.34 0.02
CA TYR A 28 -4.84 4.53 -0.16
C TYR A 28 -4.36 3.87 -1.44
N LEU A 29 -3.44 4.53 -2.12
CA LEU A 29 -2.89 4.05 -3.37
C LEU A 29 -1.38 3.86 -3.23
N LEU A 30 -0.89 2.70 -3.65
CA LEU A 30 0.51 2.33 -3.72
C LEU A 30 1.00 2.55 -5.15
N TYR A 31 2.00 3.41 -5.37
CA TYR A 31 2.52 3.75 -6.69
C TYR A 31 4.01 3.43 -6.83
N HIS A 32 4.44 3.18 -8.07
CA HIS A 32 5.85 3.13 -8.47
C HIS A 32 6.05 3.93 -9.76
N GLU A 33 6.81 5.04 -9.69
CA GLU A 33 7.20 6.03 -10.73
C GLU A 33 6.13 6.56 -11.70
N SER A 34 5.23 5.72 -12.19
CA SER A 34 4.11 6.05 -13.08
C SER A 34 2.96 5.03 -13.04
N THR A 35 3.10 3.94 -12.28
CA THR A 35 2.14 2.83 -12.27
C THR A 35 1.46 2.70 -10.92
N LEU A 36 0.12 2.63 -10.92
CA LEU A 36 -0.66 2.22 -9.76
C LEU A 36 -0.45 0.72 -9.51
N ILE A 37 0.11 0.40 -8.35
CA ILE A 37 0.36 -0.96 -7.91
C ILE A 37 -0.84 -1.50 -7.15
N ALA A 38 -1.39 -0.80 -6.16
CA ALA A 38 -2.53 -1.29 -5.40
C ALA A 38 -3.38 -0.16 -4.83
N GLN A 39 -4.68 -0.42 -4.69
CA GLN A 39 -5.61 0.41 -3.94
C GLN A 39 -6.09 -0.36 -2.70
N VAL A 40 -5.86 0.19 -1.52
CA VAL A 40 -6.15 -0.44 -0.23
C VAL A 40 -7.16 0.40 0.54
N LYS A 41 -8.16 -0.28 1.11
CA LYS A 41 -9.18 0.33 1.96
C LYS A 41 -9.10 -0.23 3.38
N LEU A 42 -9.19 0.65 4.38
CA LEU A 42 -9.37 0.26 5.78
C LEU A 42 -10.86 0.28 6.11
N LEU A 43 -11.46 -0.89 6.37
CA LEU A 43 -12.86 -1.07 6.74
C LEU A 43 -12.94 -1.77 8.08
N ASN A 44 -13.54 -1.15 9.11
CA ASN A 44 -13.75 -1.76 10.42
C ASN A 44 -12.48 -2.46 10.95
N ASN A 45 -11.32 -1.78 10.92
CA ASN A 45 -10.00 -2.31 11.29
C ASN A 45 -9.46 -3.47 10.43
N HIS A 46 -10.05 -3.75 9.28
CA HIS A 46 -9.56 -4.72 8.30
C HIS A 46 -9.05 -3.99 7.06
N CYS A 47 -7.86 -4.36 6.59
CA CYS A 47 -7.30 -3.82 5.36
C CYS A 47 -7.61 -4.78 4.22
N ILE A 48 -8.24 -4.24 3.18
CA ILE A 48 -8.58 -5.00 1.99
C ILE A 48 -8.02 -4.30 0.77
N GLN A 49 -7.47 -5.07 -0.17
CA GLN A 49 -7.18 -4.56 -1.50
C GLN A 49 -8.49 -4.47 -2.29
N VAL A 50 -8.77 -3.30 -2.85
CA VAL A 50 -10.01 -3.02 -3.61
C VAL A 50 -9.74 -2.67 -5.07
N GLY A 51 -8.47 -2.55 -5.47
CA GLY A 51 -8.08 -2.24 -6.85
C GLY A 51 -6.58 -2.36 -7.10
N GLY A 52 -6.18 -2.16 -8.36
CA GLY A 52 -4.79 -2.27 -8.82
C GLY A 52 -4.32 -3.71 -9.04
N ARG A 53 -3.00 -3.90 -9.12
CA ARG A 53 -2.33 -5.20 -9.23
C ARG A 53 -2.29 -5.90 -7.88
N MET A 54 -2.51 -7.21 -7.88
CA MET A 54 -2.45 -8.01 -6.66
C MET A 54 -1.10 -7.85 -5.96
N ILE A 55 -1.14 -7.50 -4.67
CA ILE A 55 0.04 -7.47 -3.80
C ILE A 55 0.05 -8.67 -2.86
N SER A 56 1.22 -9.00 -2.31
CA SER A 56 1.32 -10.10 -1.35
C SER A 56 0.62 -9.78 -0.02
N ASP A 57 0.11 -10.79 0.67
CA ASP A 57 -0.51 -10.67 1.99
C ASP A 57 0.38 -9.95 3.01
N LYS A 58 1.69 -10.22 2.99
CA LYS A 58 2.66 -9.53 3.85
C LYS A 58 2.65 -8.02 3.61
N MET A 59 2.72 -7.59 2.34
CA MET A 59 2.66 -6.18 1.97
C MET A 59 1.31 -5.54 2.34
N LEU A 60 0.19 -6.25 2.17
CA LEU A 60 -1.13 -5.77 2.58
C LEU A 60 -1.21 -5.57 4.11
N ALA A 61 -0.65 -6.51 4.88
CA ALA A 61 -0.57 -6.41 6.34
C ALA A 61 0.33 -5.25 6.79
N ASP A 62 1.49 -5.05 6.14
CA ASP A 62 2.41 -3.95 6.42
C ASP A 62 1.74 -2.59 6.16
N ILE A 63 1.06 -2.44 5.02
CA ILE A 63 0.22 -1.26 4.71
C ILE A 63 -0.83 -1.09 5.81
N GLY A 64 -1.52 -2.17 6.18
CA GLY A 64 -2.58 -2.10 7.18
C GLY A 64 -2.09 -1.67 8.57
N ASN A 65 -0.90 -2.11 8.97
CA ASN A 65 -0.27 -1.65 10.20
C ASN A 65 0.08 -0.16 10.15
N LEU A 66 0.55 0.35 9.00
CA LEU A 66 0.83 1.77 8.79
C LEU A 66 -0.44 2.62 8.85
N LEU A 67 -1.56 2.11 8.31
CA LEU A 67 -2.86 2.78 8.37
C LEU A 67 -3.45 2.83 9.79
N LYS A 68 -3.21 1.79 10.59
CA LYS A 68 -3.72 1.70 11.98
C LYS A 68 -2.87 2.48 12.99
N ASN A 69 -1.54 2.43 12.85
CA ASN A 69 -0.61 2.97 13.85
C ASN A 69 -0.11 4.38 13.53
N GLY A 70 -0.31 4.85 12.30
CA GLY A 70 0.10 6.18 11.88
C GLY A 70 -1.10 7.06 11.68
N THR A 71 -1.43 7.88 12.68
CA THR A 71 -2.33 9.04 12.55
C THR A 71 -2.00 9.78 11.26
N ILE A 72 -3.06 10.14 10.53
CA ILE A 72 -3.03 10.80 9.23
C ILE A 72 -2.88 12.30 9.45
#